data_AF-A0A210QAS4-F1
#
_entry.id   AF-A0A210QAS4-F1
#
_cell.length_a   1.000
_cell.length_b   1.000
_cell.length_c   1.000
_cell.angle_alpha   90.00
_cell.angle_beta   90.00
_cell.angle_gamma   90.00
#
_symmetry.space_group_name_H-M   'P 1'
#
loop_
_entity.id
_entity.type
_entity.pdbx_description
1 polymer ?
#
loop_
_entity_poly.entity_id
_entity_poly.type
_entity_poly.pdbx_seq_one_letter_code
_entity_poly.pdbx_strand_id
1 'polypeptide(L)'
;MGVDKGGYTEAITRDSNRMGVDKGGYPEGMTLDSNRMGVDKGGYPEGMTLDSNRMGVDKGGYPEGMTLDSNRMGVDKGGYPEGMTLDSNRMGVDKGGYPEGMTLDSNRMGVDKGGYPEGMTLDSNRMGVDKGGYPEGMTLDSNRMGVDKGGYPEGMTLDSNRMGVDKGGYPEGMTLDSNRMGVDKGGYPEGMTLDSNRMGVDKGGYPEGMTLDSNRMGVDKGGYTEAISRDSNRMGVDKGVYTQAITRNSNRMGVDKGDNTESIT
;
A
#
# COMPACT_ATOMS: atom_id res chain seq x y z
N MET A 1 -19.84 23.75 -17.53
CA MET A 1 -19.29 25.11 -17.34
C MET A 1 -17.80 24.94 -17.01
N GLY A 2 -16.90 25.73 -17.58
CA GLY A 2 -15.45 25.62 -17.32
C GLY A 2 -14.96 26.64 -16.29
N VAL A 3 -13.97 26.27 -15.48
CA VAL A 3 -13.14 27.20 -14.72
C VAL A 3 -11.73 27.12 -15.31
N ASP A 4 -11.41 28.03 -16.23
CA ASP A 4 -10.05 28.22 -16.73
C ASP A 4 -9.49 29.49 -16.09
N LYS A 5 -8.41 29.36 -15.31
CA LYS A 5 -7.73 30.50 -14.68
C LYS A 5 -6.23 30.22 -14.56
N GLY A 6 -5.44 30.81 -15.46
CA GLY A 6 -3.98 30.86 -15.41
C GLY A 6 -3.41 31.97 -14.51
N GLY A 7 -3.98 32.24 -13.33
CA GLY A 7 -3.50 33.31 -12.44
C GLY A 7 -3.93 33.14 -10.98
N TYR A 8 -3.43 34.02 -10.09
CA TYR A 8 -3.81 34.09 -8.67
C TYR A 8 -5.30 34.39 -8.53
N THR A 9 -6.02 33.55 -7.81
CA THR A 9 -7.42 33.84 -7.42
C THR A 9 -7.68 33.40 -6.01
N GLU A 10 -8.13 34.34 -5.19
CA GLU A 10 -8.65 34.10 -3.85
C GLU A 10 -10.10 33.60 -3.93
N ALA A 11 -10.42 32.57 -3.15
CA ALA A 11 -11.77 32.13 -2.77
C ALA A 11 -12.76 31.91 -3.93
N ILE A 12 -12.84 30.68 -4.45
CA ILE A 12 -13.86 30.30 -5.45
C ILE A 12 -14.80 29.23 -4.89
N THR A 13 -16.09 29.55 -4.84
CA THR A 13 -17.17 28.57 -4.65
C THR A 13 -18.01 28.44 -5.93
N ARG A 14 -18.20 27.22 -6.44
CA ARG A 14 -19.11 26.98 -7.58
C ARG A 14 -19.84 25.66 -7.46
N ASP A 15 -21.08 25.66 -7.90
CA ASP A 15 -21.91 24.48 -8.13
C ASP A 15 -22.28 24.40 -9.63
N SER A 16 -22.18 23.22 -10.22
CA SER A 16 -22.59 22.97 -11.60
C SER A 16 -22.86 21.49 -11.86
N ASN A 17 -23.81 21.16 -12.73
CA ASN A 17 -24.04 19.76 -13.13
C ASN A 17 -22.83 19.11 -13.85
N ARG A 18 -22.01 19.88 -14.56
CA ARG A 18 -20.73 19.43 -15.12
C ARG A 18 -19.69 20.54 -15.04
N MET A 19 -18.53 20.22 -14.51
CA MET A 19 -17.42 21.15 -14.34
C MET A 19 -16.12 20.59 -14.94
N GLY A 20 -15.43 21.42 -15.71
CA GLY A 20 -14.04 21.21 -16.10
C GLY A 20 -13.18 22.29 -15.45
N VAL A 21 -12.10 21.89 -14.80
CA VAL A 21 -11.14 22.81 -14.19
C VAL A 21 -9.78 22.52 -14.81
N ASP A 22 -9.22 23.51 -15.50
CA ASP A 22 -7.86 23.48 -16.01
C ASP A 22 -7.12 24.66 -15.37
N LYS A 23 -6.06 24.39 -14.63
CA LYS A 23 -5.30 25.41 -13.91
C LYS A 23 -3.81 25.11 -13.92
N GLY A 24 -3.04 26.11 -14.32
CA GLY A 24 -1.58 26.16 -14.27
C GLY A 24 -1.03 27.26 -13.34
N GLY A 25 -1.60 27.46 -12.15
CA GLY A 25 -1.30 28.63 -11.29
C GLY A 25 -1.37 28.39 -9.77
N TYR A 26 -1.47 29.46 -8.99
CA TYR A 26 -1.51 29.49 -7.51
C TYR A 26 -2.91 29.89 -6.98
N PRO A 27 -3.97 29.07 -7.15
CA PRO A 27 -5.24 29.38 -6.52
C PRO A 27 -5.20 29.04 -5.02
N GLU A 28 -5.68 29.96 -4.19
CA GLU A 28 -5.87 29.76 -2.75
C GLU A 28 -7.38 29.63 -2.44
N GLY A 29 -7.76 28.59 -1.69
CA GLY A 29 -9.11 28.46 -1.14
C GLY A 29 -10.18 28.19 -2.21
N MET A 30 -10.35 26.95 -2.64
CA MET A 30 -11.35 26.60 -3.67
C MET A 30 -12.28 25.49 -3.22
N THR A 31 -13.59 25.72 -3.32
CA THR A 31 -14.65 24.75 -3.03
C THR A 31 -15.52 24.55 -4.26
N LEU A 32 -15.56 23.34 -4.83
CA LEU A 32 -16.40 23.06 -6.00
C LEU A 32 -17.27 21.84 -5.77
N ASP A 33 -18.52 21.94 -6.19
CA ASP A 33 -19.49 20.86 -6.22
C ASP A 33 -19.93 20.61 -7.68
N SER A 34 -19.94 19.35 -8.09
CA SER A 34 -20.50 18.97 -9.39
C SER A 34 -20.98 17.54 -9.48
N ASN A 35 -22.02 17.26 -10.26
CA ASN A 35 -22.33 15.87 -10.62
C ASN A 35 -21.24 15.17 -11.44
N ARG A 36 -20.45 15.91 -12.24
CA ARG A 36 -19.29 15.37 -12.95
C ARG A 36 -18.19 16.40 -13.04
N MET A 37 -17.03 16.07 -12.51
CA MET A 37 -15.88 16.95 -12.49
C MET A 37 -14.68 16.32 -13.19
N GLY A 38 -14.09 17.06 -14.12
CA GLY A 38 -12.76 16.80 -14.66
C GLY A 38 -11.82 17.89 -14.20
N VAL A 39 -10.67 17.51 -13.65
CA VAL A 39 -9.67 18.44 -13.13
C VAL A 39 -8.33 18.07 -13.71
N ASP A 40 -7.73 19.01 -14.44
CA ASP A 40 -6.34 18.96 -14.85
C ASP A 40 -5.61 20.09 -14.12
N LYS A 41 -4.52 19.76 -13.43
CA LYS A 41 -3.79 20.71 -12.58
C LYS A 41 -2.29 20.58 -12.81
N GLY A 42 -1.70 21.71 -13.19
CA GLY A 42 -0.30 22.03 -12.98
C GLY A 42 -0.15 23.19 -11.99
N GLY A 43 1.01 23.31 -11.33
CA GLY A 43 1.33 24.46 -10.46
C GLY A 43 1.22 24.16 -8.96
N TYR A 44 0.88 25.18 -8.16
CA TYR A 44 0.97 25.18 -6.69
C TYR A 44 -0.36 25.66 -6.06
N PRO A 45 -1.46 24.91 -6.22
CA PRO A 45 -2.71 25.27 -5.57
C PRO A 45 -2.67 24.96 -4.06
N GLU A 46 -3.26 25.84 -3.26
CA GLU A 46 -3.33 25.69 -1.81
C GLU A 46 -4.80 25.67 -1.33
N GLY A 47 -5.15 24.70 -0.48
CA GLY A 47 -6.46 24.66 0.20
C GLY A 47 -7.63 24.43 -0.75
N MET A 48 -7.79 23.20 -1.26
CA MET A 48 -8.85 22.86 -2.20
C MET A 48 -9.77 21.74 -1.70
N THR A 49 -11.08 21.97 -1.80
CA THR A 49 -12.12 20.98 -1.54
C THR A 49 -12.96 20.76 -2.78
N LEU A 50 -13.01 19.53 -3.30
CA LEU A 50 -13.83 19.19 -4.45
C LEU A 50 -14.78 18.04 -4.08
N ASP A 51 -16.07 18.21 -4.39
CA ASP A 51 -17.10 17.19 -4.25
C ASP A 51 -17.66 16.86 -5.64
N SER A 52 -17.75 15.57 -5.97
CA SER A 52 -18.47 15.15 -7.16
C SER A 52 -19.05 13.76 -7.12
N ASN A 53 -20.18 13.53 -7.80
CA ASN A 53 -20.64 12.17 -8.09
C ASN A 53 -19.67 11.35 -8.98
N ARG A 54 -18.91 12.00 -9.87
CA ARG A 54 -17.86 11.36 -10.66
C ARG A 54 -16.71 12.33 -10.89
N MET A 55 -15.53 11.98 -10.42
CA MET A 55 -14.36 12.81 -10.50
C MET A 55 -13.23 12.11 -11.26
N GLY A 56 -12.67 12.81 -12.25
CA GLY A 56 -11.39 12.48 -12.86
C GLY A 56 -10.41 13.61 -12.56
N VAL A 57 -9.25 13.26 -12.03
CA VAL A 57 -8.23 14.23 -11.61
C VAL A 57 -6.89 13.81 -12.16
N ASP A 58 -6.27 14.66 -12.95
CA ASP A 58 -4.87 14.59 -13.34
C ASP A 58 -4.11 15.71 -12.63
N LYS A 59 -2.98 15.39 -12.01
CA LYS A 59 -2.18 16.31 -11.22
C LYS A 59 -0.71 16.17 -11.54
N GLY A 60 -0.11 17.29 -11.93
CA GLY A 60 1.31 17.57 -11.78
C GLY A 60 1.57 18.76 -10.86
N GLY A 61 2.82 18.97 -10.45
CA GLY A 61 3.24 20.11 -9.63
C GLY A 61 3.26 19.84 -8.12
N TYR A 62 2.97 20.87 -7.32
CA TYR A 62 3.15 20.90 -5.87
C TYR A 62 1.88 21.41 -5.17
N PRO A 63 0.74 20.70 -5.26
CA PRO A 63 -0.47 21.11 -4.57
C PRO A 63 -0.35 20.84 -3.06
N GLU A 64 -0.86 21.77 -2.26
CA GLU A 64 -0.85 21.68 -0.80
C GLU A 64 -2.29 21.71 -0.25
N GLY A 65 -2.62 20.80 0.67
CA GLY A 65 -3.89 20.80 1.39
C GLY A 65 -5.10 20.55 0.48
N MET A 66 -5.25 19.32 0.01
CA MET A 66 -6.34 18.95 -0.90
C MET A 66 -7.27 17.88 -0.33
N THR A 67 -8.57 18.15 -0.38
CA THR A 67 -9.65 17.21 -0.05
C THR A 67 -10.50 16.93 -1.28
N LEU A 68 -10.61 15.67 -1.69
CA LEU A 68 -11.50 15.23 -2.76
C LEU A 68 -12.50 14.21 -2.22
N ASP A 69 -13.78 14.43 -2.48
CA ASP A 69 -14.85 13.47 -2.20
C ASP A 69 -15.54 13.10 -3.52
N SER A 70 -15.73 11.79 -3.75
CA SER A 70 -16.54 11.35 -4.87
C SER A 70 -17.16 9.97 -4.73
N ASN A 71 -18.35 9.76 -5.31
CA ASN A 71 -18.87 8.42 -5.51
C ASN A 71 -17.99 7.53 -6.44
N ARG A 72 -17.28 8.13 -7.40
CA ARG A 72 -16.31 7.42 -8.25
C ARG A 72 -15.16 8.34 -8.62
N MET A 73 -13.97 7.96 -8.22
CA MET A 73 -12.78 8.77 -8.40
C MET A 73 -11.71 8.01 -9.19
N GLY A 74 -11.18 8.66 -10.22
CA GLY A 74 -9.92 8.31 -10.86
C GLY A 74 -8.93 9.43 -10.63
N VAL A 75 -7.75 9.11 -10.09
CA VAL A 75 -6.70 10.09 -9.87
C VAL A 75 -5.39 9.60 -10.45
N ASP A 76 -4.81 10.39 -11.34
CA ASP A 76 -3.43 10.27 -11.78
C ASP A 76 -2.62 11.38 -11.10
N LYS A 77 -1.45 11.05 -10.55
CA LYS A 77 -0.58 12.00 -9.86
C LYS A 77 0.87 11.82 -10.27
N GLY A 78 1.48 12.91 -10.70
CA GLY A 78 2.91 13.14 -10.66
C GLY A 78 3.27 14.35 -9.77
N GLY A 79 4.56 14.57 -9.55
CA GLY A 79 5.06 15.73 -8.81
C GLY A 79 5.20 15.49 -7.30
N TYR A 80 4.99 16.53 -6.51
CA TYR A 80 5.27 16.60 -5.06
C TYR A 80 4.06 17.17 -4.29
N PRO A 81 2.91 16.49 -4.31
CA PRO A 81 1.75 16.96 -3.56
C PRO A 81 1.92 16.73 -2.06
N GLU A 82 1.47 17.68 -1.26
CA GLU A 82 1.55 17.63 0.20
C GLU A 82 0.15 17.69 0.82
N GLY A 83 -0.12 16.83 1.81
CA GLY A 83 -1.35 16.87 2.60
C GLY A 83 -2.62 16.63 1.77
N MET A 84 -2.81 15.38 1.33
CA MET A 84 -3.97 15.02 0.50
C MET A 84 -4.89 14.00 1.18
N THR A 85 -6.20 14.31 1.15
CA THR A 85 -7.27 13.40 1.58
C THR A 85 -8.18 13.08 0.42
N LEU A 86 -8.36 11.79 0.13
CA LEU A 86 -9.26 11.30 -0.91
C LEU A 86 -10.28 10.36 -0.26
N ASP A 87 -11.57 10.64 -0.45
CA ASP A 87 -12.67 9.75 -0.08
C ASP A 87 -13.45 9.34 -1.32
N SER A 88 -13.69 8.04 -1.50
CA SER A 88 -14.58 7.58 -2.54
C SER A 88 -15.24 6.23 -2.30
N ASN A 89 -16.45 6.04 -2.80
CA ASN A 89 -17.03 4.69 -2.91
C ASN A 89 -16.25 3.75 -3.86
N ARG A 90 -15.59 4.28 -4.90
CA ARG A 90 -14.72 3.52 -5.79
C ARG A 90 -13.57 4.39 -6.28
N MET A 91 -12.36 3.97 -5.95
CA MET A 91 -11.16 4.74 -6.22
C MET A 91 -10.17 3.93 -7.06
N GLY A 92 -9.69 4.55 -8.14
CA GLY A 92 -8.49 4.13 -8.86
C GLY A 92 -7.46 5.24 -8.76
N VAL A 93 -6.25 4.91 -8.32
CA VAL A 93 -5.18 5.90 -8.13
C VAL A 93 -3.90 5.39 -8.75
N ASP A 94 -3.35 6.15 -9.68
CA ASP A 94 -1.99 5.99 -10.21
C ASP A 94 -1.11 7.09 -9.63
N LYS A 95 0.11 6.73 -9.22
CA LYS A 95 1.04 7.63 -8.55
C LYS A 95 2.45 7.42 -9.08
N GLY A 96 3.04 8.50 -9.57
CA GLY A 96 4.48 8.71 -9.63
C GLY A 96 4.91 9.92 -8.77
N GLY A 97 6.22 10.11 -8.63
CA GLY A 97 6.79 11.26 -7.92
C GLY A 97 6.99 11.05 -6.43
N TYR A 98 6.81 12.13 -5.65
CA TYR A 98 7.19 12.24 -4.23
C TYR A 98 6.05 12.85 -3.41
N PRO A 99 4.87 12.20 -3.32
CA PRO A 99 3.78 12.72 -2.52
C PRO A 99 4.07 12.54 -1.02
N GLU A 100 3.72 13.54 -0.22
CA GLU A 100 3.88 13.53 1.24
C GLU A 100 2.52 13.65 1.93
N GLY A 101 2.30 12.82 2.96
CA GLY A 101 1.12 12.93 3.83
C GLY A 101 -0.20 12.66 3.08
N MET A 102 -0.42 11.40 2.71
CA MET A 102 -1.63 11.00 1.97
C MET A 102 -2.55 10.09 2.77
N THR A 103 -3.83 10.44 2.78
CA THR A 103 -4.91 9.58 3.28
C THR A 103 -5.87 9.24 2.14
N LEU A 104 -6.13 7.94 1.95
CA LEU A 104 -7.13 7.45 1.01
C LEU A 104 -8.11 6.54 1.75
N ASP A 105 -9.40 6.84 1.63
CA ASP A 105 -10.49 5.99 2.10
C ASP A 105 -11.36 5.57 0.92
N SER A 106 -11.64 4.28 0.80
CA SER A 106 -12.62 3.81 -0.17
C SER A 106 -13.28 2.49 0.15
N ASN A 107 -14.53 2.32 -0.27
CA ASN A 107 -15.14 0.98 -0.31
C ASN A 107 -14.43 0.00 -1.26
N ARG A 108 -13.83 0.48 -2.37
CA ARG A 108 -13.04 -0.33 -3.29
C ARG A 108 -11.91 0.50 -3.86
N MET A 109 -10.69 0.07 -3.59
CA MET A 109 -9.49 0.79 -3.96
C MET A 109 -8.57 -0.07 -4.84
N GLY A 110 -8.16 0.49 -5.97
CA GLY A 110 -6.99 0.04 -6.73
C GLY A 110 -5.94 1.13 -6.71
N VAL A 111 -4.72 0.82 -6.29
CA VAL A 111 -3.62 1.78 -6.28
C VAL A 111 -2.40 1.19 -6.96
N ASP A 112 -1.89 1.90 -7.96
CA ASP A 112 -0.57 1.67 -8.54
C ASP A 112 0.36 2.78 -8.03
N LYS A 113 1.60 2.40 -7.68
CA LYS A 113 2.58 3.33 -7.11
C LYS A 113 3.95 3.05 -7.71
N GLY A 114 4.55 4.09 -8.27
CA GLY A 114 5.98 4.26 -8.41
C GLY A 114 6.50 5.46 -7.63
N GLY A 115 7.82 5.63 -7.59
CA GLY A 115 8.47 6.79 -6.97
C GLY A 115 8.78 6.62 -5.47
N TYR A 116 8.69 7.73 -4.72
CA TYR A 116 9.16 7.87 -3.34
C TYR A 116 8.09 8.56 -2.47
N PRO A 117 6.92 7.94 -2.28
CA PRO A 117 5.89 8.54 -1.44
C PRO A 117 6.25 8.39 0.05
N GLU A 118 5.96 9.41 0.84
CA GLU A 118 6.21 9.44 2.28
C GLU A 118 4.90 9.61 3.05
N GLY A 119 4.70 8.80 4.11
CA GLY A 119 3.58 8.95 5.03
C GLY A 119 2.22 8.69 4.37
N MET A 120 1.92 7.43 4.08
CA MET A 120 0.67 7.05 3.41
C MET A 120 -0.23 6.17 4.27
N THR A 121 -1.51 6.54 4.36
CA THR A 121 -2.56 5.74 4.99
C THR A 121 -3.63 5.39 3.96
N LEU A 122 -3.92 4.09 3.81
CA LEU A 122 -4.93 3.58 2.90
C LEU A 122 -5.90 2.73 3.71
N ASP A 123 -7.18 3.05 3.66
CA ASP A 123 -8.26 2.25 4.24
C ASP A 123 -9.22 1.82 3.12
N SER A 124 -9.54 0.52 3.08
CA SER A 124 -10.59 0.06 2.19
C SER A 124 -11.28 -1.23 2.60
N ASN A 125 -12.55 -1.39 2.25
CA ASN A 125 -13.19 -2.71 2.29
C ASN A 125 -12.56 -3.73 1.31
N ARG A 126 -12.03 -3.29 0.17
CA ARG A 126 -11.32 -4.15 -0.79
C ARG A 126 -10.21 -3.37 -1.45
N MET A 127 -8.99 -3.83 -1.26
CA MET A 127 -7.80 -3.15 -1.73
C MET A 127 -6.95 -4.04 -2.63
N GLY A 128 -6.58 -3.52 -3.79
CA GLY A 128 -5.48 -4.01 -4.60
C GLY A 128 -4.40 -2.94 -4.67
N VAL A 129 -3.16 -3.28 -4.30
CA VAL A 129 -2.04 -2.34 -4.39
C VAL A 129 -0.90 -2.99 -5.14
N ASP A 130 -0.45 -2.33 -6.20
CA ASP A 130 0.85 -2.59 -6.84
C ASP A 130 1.82 -1.50 -6.40
N LYS A 131 3.06 -1.89 -6.11
CA LYS A 131 4.10 -0.98 -5.63
C LYS A 131 5.43 -1.29 -6.30
N GLY A 132 6.03 -0.28 -6.90
CA GLY A 132 7.46 -0.16 -7.14
C GLY A 132 8.07 1.05 -6.43
N GLY A 133 9.39 1.18 -6.48
CA GLY A 133 10.12 2.33 -5.95
C GLY A 133 10.52 2.21 -4.47
N TYR A 134 10.50 3.33 -3.74
CA TYR A 134 11.05 3.50 -2.40
C TYR A 134 10.05 4.24 -1.50
N PRO A 135 8.87 3.67 -1.22
CA PRO A 135 7.91 4.31 -0.34
C PRO A 135 8.35 4.18 1.13
N GLU A 136 8.14 5.23 1.91
CA GLU A 136 8.47 5.29 3.33
C GLU A 136 7.21 5.51 4.18
N GLY A 137 7.06 4.74 5.25
CA GLY A 137 6.01 4.94 6.24
C GLY A 137 4.60 4.71 5.67
N MET A 138 4.25 3.45 5.41
CA MET A 138 2.92 3.13 4.88
C MET A 138 2.08 2.27 5.83
N THR A 139 0.83 2.67 5.99
CA THR A 139 -0.21 1.90 6.67
C THR A 139 -1.33 1.55 5.69
N LEU A 140 -1.69 0.28 5.65
CA LEU A 140 -2.77 -0.22 4.81
C LEU A 140 -3.69 -1.07 5.68
N ASP A 141 -4.98 -0.72 5.71
CA ASP A 141 -6.02 -1.49 6.37
C ASP A 141 -7.05 -1.93 5.32
N SER A 142 -7.40 -3.21 5.32
CA SER A 142 -8.51 -3.67 4.51
C SER A 142 -9.19 -4.94 4.99
N ASN A 143 -10.49 -5.06 4.76
CA ASN A 143 -11.17 -6.36 4.87
C ASN A 143 -10.65 -7.43 3.89
N ARG A 144 -10.18 -7.04 2.70
CA ARG A 144 -9.56 -7.94 1.72
C ARG A 144 -8.48 -7.22 0.95
N MET A 145 -7.27 -7.75 1.04
CA MET A 145 -6.10 -7.10 0.50
C MET A 145 -5.31 -8.03 -0.42
N GLY A 146 -4.99 -7.54 -1.61
CA GLY A 146 -3.95 -8.08 -2.48
C GLY A 146 -2.87 -7.02 -2.63
N VAL A 147 -1.62 -7.37 -2.33
CA VAL A 147 -0.49 -6.46 -2.51
C VAL A 147 0.61 -7.16 -3.31
N ASP A 148 1.01 -6.54 -4.41
CA ASP A 148 2.24 -6.85 -5.12
C ASP A 148 3.28 -5.78 -4.76
N LYS A 149 4.53 -6.19 -4.58
CA LYS A 149 5.61 -5.28 -4.20
C LYS A 149 6.89 -5.65 -4.93
N GLY A 150 7.47 -4.66 -5.60
CA GLY A 150 8.89 -4.58 -5.91
C GLY A 150 9.56 -3.39 -5.22
N GLY A 151 10.89 -3.26 -5.37
CA GLY A 151 11.66 -2.11 -4.90
C GLY A 151 12.19 -2.22 -3.46
N TYR A 152 12.31 -1.08 -2.79
CA TYR A 152 12.96 -0.90 -1.48
C TYR A 152 12.06 -0.10 -0.53
N PRO A 153 10.88 -0.62 -0.16
CA PRO A 153 9.97 0.09 0.71
C PRO A 153 10.40 -0.04 2.18
N GLU A 154 10.29 1.04 2.95
CA GLU A 154 10.69 1.13 4.35
C GLU A 154 9.48 1.40 5.26
N GLY A 155 9.39 0.68 6.38
CA GLY A 155 8.39 0.93 7.42
C GLY A 155 6.96 0.72 6.92
N MET A 156 6.54 -0.53 6.73
CA MET A 156 5.19 -0.86 6.28
C MET A 156 4.41 -1.72 7.26
N THR A 157 3.17 -1.28 7.51
CA THR A 157 2.17 -2.02 8.27
C THR A 157 0.99 -2.35 7.37
N LEU A 158 0.61 -3.63 7.33
CA LEU A 158 -0.57 -4.12 6.61
C LEU A 158 -1.43 -4.90 7.58
N ASP A 159 -2.70 -4.51 7.69
CA ASP A 159 -3.73 -5.23 8.44
C ASP A 159 -4.84 -5.66 7.48
N SER A 160 -5.23 -6.93 7.55
CA SER A 160 -6.40 -7.39 6.81
C SER A 160 -7.07 -8.63 7.35
N ASN A 161 -8.39 -8.73 7.19
CA ASN A 161 -9.08 -10.01 7.39
C ASN A 161 -8.64 -11.12 6.41
N ARG A 162 -8.24 -10.78 5.18
CA ARG A 162 -7.69 -11.72 4.20
C ARG A 162 -6.64 -11.04 3.36
N MET A 163 -5.42 -11.53 3.45
CA MET A 163 -4.27 -10.93 2.80
C MET A 163 -3.59 -11.93 1.85
N GLY A 164 -3.37 -11.49 0.62
CA GLY A 164 -2.40 -12.09 -0.30
C GLY A 164 -1.30 -11.07 -0.55
N VAL A 165 -0.04 -11.45 -0.33
CA VAL A 165 1.10 -10.59 -0.60
C VAL A 165 2.12 -11.32 -1.46
N ASP A 166 2.44 -10.75 -2.60
CA ASP A 166 3.62 -11.10 -3.38
C ASP A 166 4.70 -10.05 -3.11
N LYS A 167 5.95 -10.49 -2.99
CA LYS A 167 7.08 -9.62 -2.66
C LYS A 167 8.30 -10.01 -3.47
N GLY A 168 8.86 -9.04 -4.18
CA GLY A 168 10.25 -9.00 -4.61
C GLY A 168 11.01 -7.82 -3.96
N GLY A 169 12.30 -7.71 -4.26
CA GLY A 169 13.13 -6.57 -3.83
C GLY A 169 13.73 -6.67 -2.43
N TYR A 170 13.93 -5.52 -1.78
CA TYR A 170 14.67 -5.35 -0.52
C TYR A 170 13.87 -4.48 0.48
N PRO A 171 12.70 -4.95 0.93
CA PRO A 171 11.87 -4.19 1.86
C PRO A 171 12.42 -4.28 3.30
N GLU A 172 12.38 -3.16 4.02
CA GLU A 172 12.88 -3.04 5.39
C GLU A 172 11.73 -2.72 6.36
N GLY A 173 11.68 -3.42 7.50
CA GLY A 173 10.72 -3.14 8.57
C GLY A 173 9.27 -3.35 8.16
N MET A 174 8.85 -4.62 8.07
CA MET A 174 7.49 -4.98 7.65
C MET A 174 6.72 -5.76 8.72
N THR A 175 5.50 -5.29 8.97
CA THR A 175 4.51 -5.99 9.80
C THR A 175 3.29 -6.33 8.96
N LEU A 176 2.94 -7.62 8.90
CA LEU A 176 1.68 -8.10 8.32
C LEU A 176 0.85 -8.76 9.43
N ASP A 177 -0.38 -8.31 9.60
CA ASP A 177 -1.38 -8.96 10.45
C ASP A 177 -2.57 -9.40 9.58
N SER A 178 -3.00 -10.66 9.73
CA SER A 178 -4.22 -11.10 9.09
C SER A 178 -4.89 -12.31 9.73
N ASN A 179 -6.21 -12.38 9.65
CA ASN A 179 -6.93 -13.64 9.91
C ASN A 179 -6.57 -14.78 8.95
N ARG A 180 -6.24 -14.47 7.68
CA ARG A 180 -5.78 -15.46 6.69
C ARG A 180 -4.77 -14.83 5.77
N MET A 181 -3.57 -15.37 5.78
CA MET A 181 -2.44 -14.83 5.05
C MET A 181 -1.85 -15.84 4.09
N GLY A 182 -1.69 -15.43 2.83
CA GLY A 182 -0.81 -16.07 1.86
C GLY A 182 0.31 -15.10 1.52
N VAL A 183 1.57 -15.53 1.68
CA VAL A 183 2.72 -14.71 1.31
C VAL A 183 3.63 -15.50 0.39
N ASP A 184 3.86 -14.96 -0.80
CA ASP A 184 4.96 -15.37 -1.67
C ASP A 184 6.10 -14.36 -1.50
N LYS A 185 7.35 -14.84 -1.51
CA LYS A 185 8.52 -14.02 -1.29
C LYS A 185 9.63 -14.44 -2.25
N GLY A 186 10.15 -13.47 -2.97
CA GLY A 186 11.51 -13.42 -3.50
C GLY A 186 12.29 -12.25 -2.88
N GLY A 187 13.59 -12.17 -3.18
CA GLY A 187 14.44 -11.04 -2.77
C GLY A 187 15.07 -11.16 -1.37
N TYR A 188 15.36 -10.03 -0.75
CA TYR A 188 16.19 -9.88 0.47
C TYR A 188 15.51 -8.95 1.49
N PRO A 189 14.37 -9.34 2.08
CA PRO A 189 13.70 -8.52 3.08
C PRO A 189 14.45 -8.53 4.42
N GLU A 190 14.47 -7.39 5.10
CA GLU A 190 15.06 -7.22 6.43
C GLU A 190 13.96 -6.88 7.46
N GLY A 191 13.93 -7.60 8.58
CA GLY A 191 13.05 -7.31 9.71
C GLY A 191 11.56 -7.49 9.37
N MET A 192 11.09 -8.74 9.29
CA MET A 192 9.70 -9.04 8.97
C MET A 192 8.96 -9.78 10.07
N THR A 193 7.80 -9.25 10.45
CA THR A 193 6.85 -9.89 11.36
C THR A 193 5.59 -10.25 10.61
N LEU A 194 5.19 -11.53 10.69
CA LEU A 194 3.93 -12.03 10.17
C LEU A 194 3.13 -12.63 11.32
N ASP A 195 1.92 -12.13 11.54
CA ASP A 195 0.95 -12.72 12.46
C ASP A 195 -0.29 -13.15 11.68
N SER A 196 -0.72 -14.40 11.86
CA SER A 196 -1.99 -14.83 11.32
C SER A 196 -2.64 -16.03 12.00
N ASN A 197 -3.96 -16.06 12.05
CA ASN A 197 -4.70 -17.28 12.39
C ASN A 197 -4.44 -18.46 11.42
N ARG A 198 -4.20 -18.18 10.14
CA ARG A 198 -3.82 -19.20 9.15
C ARG A 198 -2.86 -18.61 8.14
N MET A 199 -1.66 -19.18 8.10
CA MET A 199 -0.57 -18.67 7.29
C MET A 199 -0.08 -19.73 6.29
N GLY A 200 -0.01 -19.35 5.02
CA GLY A 200 0.77 -20.04 4.00
C GLY A 200 1.91 -19.14 3.56
N VAL A 201 3.15 -19.62 3.62
CA VAL A 201 4.32 -18.86 3.16
C VAL A 201 5.12 -19.70 2.17
N ASP A 202 5.28 -19.21 0.96
CA ASP A 202 6.27 -19.67 0.00
C ASP A 202 7.49 -18.74 0.04
N LYS A 203 8.68 -19.28 -0.16
CA LYS A 203 9.94 -18.55 -0.01
C LYS A 203 10.96 -18.96 -1.07
N GLY A 204 11.24 -18.05 -1.98
CA GLY A 204 12.54 -17.84 -2.60
C GLY A 204 13.34 -16.72 -1.91
N GLY A 205 14.65 -16.62 -2.18
CA GLY A 205 15.50 -15.50 -1.73
C GLY A 205 16.24 -15.68 -0.40
N TYR A 206 16.64 -14.56 0.22
CA TYR A 206 17.52 -14.45 1.40
C TYR A 206 16.99 -13.45 2.44
N PRO A 207 15.92 -13.76 3.17
CA PRO A 207 15.44 -12.93 4.27
C PRO A 207 16.40 -12.90 5.48
N GLU A 208 16.55 -11.71 6.08
CA GLU A 208 17.23 -11.47 7.35
C GLU A 208 16.21 -11.05 8.43
N GLY A 209 16.22 -11.73 9.58
CA GLY A 209 15.32 -11.43 10.70
C GLY A 209 13.82 -11.63 10.38
N MET A 210 13.29 -12.83 10.65
CA MET A 210 11.87 -13.10 10.43
C MET A 210 11.18 -13.72 11.64
N THR A 211 10.02 -13.18 12.01
CA THR A 211 9.13 -13.73 13.03
C THR A 211 7.82 -14.14 12.38
N LEU A 212 7.43 -15.40 12.58
CA LEU A 212 6.16 -15.95 12.13
C LEU A 212 5.37 -16.43 13.33
N ASP A 213 4.19 -15.89 13.57
CA ASP A 213 3.23 -16.40 14.54
C ASP A 213 1.96 -16.87 13.81
N SER A 214 1.56 -18.12 14.05
CA SER A 214 0.29 -18.57 13.53
C SER A 214 -0.34 -19.75 14.25
N ASN A 215 -1.66 -19.74 14.41
CA ASN A 215 -2.39 -20.94 14.81
C ASN A 215 -2.18 -22.14 13.84
N ARG A 216 -2.07 -21.89 12.53
CA ARG A 216 -1.80 -22.93 11.53
C ARG A 216 -0.89 -22.39 10.45
N MET A 217 0.28 -23.00 10.35
CA MET A 217 1.33 -22.56 9.44
C MET A 217 1.68 -23.66 8.43
N GLY A 218 1.64 -23.33 7.15
CA GLY A 218 2.27 -24.07 6.07
C GLY A 218 3.43 -23.25 5.51
N VAL A 219 4.63 -23.83 5.44
CA VAL A 219 5.80 -23.15 4.87
C VAL A 219 6.46 -24.04 3.84
N ASP A 220 6.60 -23.53 2.61
CA ASP A 220 7.46 -24.07 1.57
C ASP A 220 8.74 -23.23 1.47
N LYS A 221 9.86 -23.84 1.08
CA LYS A 221 11.17 -23.19 1.05
C LYS A 221 12.00 -23.63 -0.15
N GLY A 222 12.38 -22.68 -0.99
CA GLY A 222 13.42 -22.81 -2.03
C GLY A 222 14.70 -21.97 -1.81
N GLY A 223 14.83 -21.20 -0.72
CA GLY A 223 15.95 -20.25 -0.50
C GLY A 223 16.69 -20.35 0.85
N TYR A 224 17.67 -19.46 1.07
CA TYR A 224 18.46 -19.35 2.30
C TYR A 224 17.77 -18.42 3.31
N THR A 225 18.04 -18.55 4.61
CA THR A 225 17.52 -17.62 5.64
C THR A 225 18.52 -17.54 6.78
N GLU A 226 18.79 -16.34 7.30
CA GLU A 226 19.76 -16.19 8.39
C GLU A 226 19.14 -16.50 9.76
N ALA A 227 18.10 -15.76 10.15
CA ALA A 227 17.42 -15.93 11.42
C ALA A 227 15.90 -16.03 11.25
N ILE A 228 15.29 -17.06 11.82
CA ILE A 228 13.84 -17.20 11.83
C ILE A 228 13.30 -17.71 13.17
N SER A 229 12.31 -17.00 13.71
CA SER A 229 11.47 -17.46 14.81
C SER A 229 10.11 -17.89 14.28
N ARG A 230 9.60 -19.01 14.78
CA ARG A 230 8.27 -19.51 14.43
C ARG A 230 7.54 -19.98 15.67
N ASP A 231 6.35 -19.48 15.89
CA ASP A 231 5.40 -20.06 16.84
C ASP A 231 4.16 -20.56 16.08
N SER A 232 3.73 -21.79 16.38
CA SER A 232 2.45 -22.26 15.86
C SER A 232 1.81 -23.40 16.64
N ASN A 233 0.48 -23.43 16.68
CA ASN A 233 -0.22 -24.60 17.20
C ASN A 233 -0.06 -25.83 16.27
N ARG A 234 -0.02 -25.61 14.95
CA ARG A 234 0.18 -26.68 13.96
C ARG A 234 1.06 -26.19 12.82
N MET A 235 2.16 -26.92 12.58
CA MET A 235 3.11 -26.61 11.51
C MET A 235 3.21 -27.75 10.50
N GLY A 236 3.12 -27.42 9.21
CA GLY A 236 3.58 -28.24 8.10
C GLY A 236 4.75 -27.53 7.39
N VAL A 237 5.86 -28.23 7.17
CA VAL A 237 7.03 -27.66 6.50
C VAL A 237 7.49 -28.60 5.38
N ASP A 238 7.60 -28.05 4.18
CA ASP A 238 8.38 -28.61 3.07
C ASP A 238 9.71 -27.85 2.98
N LYS A 239 10.83 -28.56 2.76
CA LYS A 239 12.18 -27.99 2.93
C LYS A 239 13.08 -28.23 1.72
N GLY A 240 13.53 -27.15 1.10
CA GLY A 240 14.59 -27.13 0.10
C GLY A 240 16.02 -27.03 0.63
N VAL A 241 16.42 -26.10 1.53
CA VAL A 241 17.84 -25.96 1.97
C VAL A 241 18.08 -25.02 3.19
N TYR A 242 19.36 -24.92 3.58
CA TYR A 242 20.07 -24.21 4.67
C TYR A 242 19.40 -23.00 5.36
N THR A 243 19.46 -22.98 6.70
CA THR A 243 19.10 -21.85 7.56
C THR A 243 20.10 -21.77 8.72
N GLN A 244 20.64 -20.59 9.04
CA GLN A 244 21.71 -20.48 10.05
C GLN A 244 21.18 -20.59 11.49
N ALA A 245 20.11 -19.88 11.83
CA ALA A 245 19.51 -19.89 13.16
C ALA A 245 17.98 -20.03 13.08
N ILE A 246 17.43 -20.94 13.90
CA ILE A 246 16.00 -21.24 13.89
C ILE A 246 15.51 -21.51 15.31
N THR A 247 14.57 -20.70 15.76
CA THR A 247 13.73 -21.02 16.94
C THR A 247 12.37 -21.48 16.46
N ARG A 248 11.89 -22.62 16.96
CA ARG A 248 10.54 -23.13 16.64
C ARG A 248 9.84 -23.58 17.90
N ASN A 249 8.66 -23.05 18.13
CA ASN A 249 7.71 -23.57 19.10
C ASN A 249 6.51 -24.14 18.37
N SER A 250 6.15 -25.40 18.63
CA SER A 250 4.93 -25.97 18.05
C SER A 250 4.33 -27.13 18.82
N ASN A 251 3.01 -27.10 18.99
CA ASN A 251 2.25 -28.18 19.63
C ASN A 251 2.13 -29.43 18.74
N ARG A 252 2.13 -29.29 17.41
CA ARG A 252 2.06 -30.42 16.46
C ARG A 252 2.81 -30.13 15.16
N MET A 253 3.73 -31.01 14.78
CA MET A 253 4.56 -30.86 13.57
C MET A 253 4.41 -32.02 12.58
N GLY A 254 4.41 -31.70 11.28
CA GLY A 254 4.64 -32.63 10.17
C GLY A 254 5.73 -32.08 9.25
N VAL A 255 6.72 -32.91 8.89
CA VAL A 255 7.88 -32.53 8.07
C VAL A 255 8.03 -33.56 6.97
N ASP A 256 8.14 -33.10 5.71
CA ASP A 256 8.60 -33.93 4.59
C ASP A 256 10.12 -33.71 4.38
N LYS A 257 10.90 -34.77 4.09
CA LYS A 257 12.37 -34.75 4.26
C LYS A 257 13.15 -34.65 2.94
N GLY A 258 13.95 -33.59 2.82
CA GLY A 258 15.23 -33.52 2.09
C GLY A 258 16.28 -32.84 2.99
N ASP A 259 17.26 -33.59 3.50
CA ASP A 259 18.09 -33.23 4.68
C ASP A 259 19.20 -32.19 4.44
N ASN A 260 19.37 -31.25 5.40
CA ASN A 260 20.64 -30.74 5.98
C ASN A 260 20.39 -29.52 6.91
N THR A 261 20.35 -29.70 8.24
CA THR A 261 20.40 -28.58 9.22
C THR A 261 21.14 -28.98 10.49
N GLU A 262 22.10 -28.17 10.92
CA GLU A 262 22.58 -28.12 12.30
C GLU A 262 21.53 -27.37 13.15
N SER A 263 21.15 -27.96 14.28
CA SER A 263 20.21 -27.38 15.24
C SER A 263 20.96 -26.98 16.50
N ILE A 264 20.90 -25.70 16.86
CA ILE A 264 21.28 -25.23 18.21
C ILE A 264 19.97 -25.01 18.98
N THR A 265 19.89 -25.66 20.14
CA THR A 265 18.75 -25.75 21.06
C THR A 265 18.34 -24.41 21.65
#